data_AF-A0A3N5G6C4-F1
#
_entry.id   AF-A0A3N5G6C4-F1
#
_cell.length_a   1.000
_cell.length_b   1.000
_cell.length_c   1.000
_cell.angle_alpha   90.00
_cell.angle_beta   90.00
_cell.angle_gamma   90.00
#
_symmetry.space_group_name_H-M   'P 1'
#
loop_
_entity.id
_entity.type
_entity.pdbx_description
1 polymer ?
#
loop_
_entity_poly.entity_id
_entity_poly.type
_entity_poly.pdbx_seq_one_letter_code
_entity_poly.pdbx_strand_id
1 'polypeptide(L)' 'QFKTTRAEMTAWVACLSESDLQKQGRHPFLGPTTLAEMIKMVYRHNQIHYRDLRKVLGD' A
#
# COMPACT_ATOMS: atom_id res chain seq x y z
N GLN A 1 -11.47 -4.84 11.90
CA GLN A 1 -10.01 -4.96 11.70
C GLN A 1 -9.48 -4.00 10.64
N PHE A 2 -9.94 -4.07 9.37
CA PHE A 2 -9.39 -3.26 8.26
C PHE A 2 -9.22 -1.75 8.54
N LYS A 3 -10.27 -1.08 9.05
CA LYS A 3 -10.22 0.38 9.35
C LYS A 3 -9.11 0.73 10.34
N THR A 4 -9.01 -0.03 11.43
CA THR A 4 -7.98 0.15 12.47
C THR A 4 -6.58 -0.01 11.90
N THR A 5 -6.31 -1.13 11.21
CA THR A 5 -5.01 -1.38 10.59
C THR A 5 -4.64 -0.32 9.55
N ARG A 6 -5.61 0.19 8.77
CA ARG A 6 -5.36 1.26 7.81
C ARG A 6 -5.03 2.59 8.49
N ALA A 7 -5.69 2.90 9.60
CA ALA A 7 -5.37 4.09 10.39
C ALA A 7 -3.97 4.00 10.99
N GLU A 8 -3.61 2.87 11.62
CA GLU A 8 -2.28 2.62 12.18
C GLU A 8 -1.18 2.72 11.12
N MET A 9 -1.38 2.11 9.94
CA MET A 9 -0.42 2.22 8.85
C MET A 9 -0.26 3.66 8.37
N THR A 10 -1.36 4.43 8.26
CA THR A 10 -1.30 5.82 7.81
C THR A 10 -0.57 6.69 8.84
N ALA A 11 -0.83 6.49 10.13
CA ALA A 11 -0.12 7.16 11.20
C ALA A 11 1.38 6.84 11.19
N TRP A 12 1.75 5.57 10.95
CA TRP A 12 3.14 5.17 10.81
C TRP A 12 3.83 5.81 9.60
N VAL A 13 3.20 5.79 8.42
CA VAL A 13 3.76 6.42 7.20
C VAL A 13 3.94 7.93 7.37
N ALA A 14 3.03 8.60 8.09
CA ALA A 14 3.10 10.05 8.35
C ALA A 14 4.34 10.47 9.16
N CYS A 15 4.96 9.54 9.90
CA CYS A 15 6.18 9.79 10.66
C CYS A 15 7.47 9.55 9.86
N LEU A 16 7.38 9.08 8.61
CA LEU A 16 8.55 8.80 7.77
C LEU A 16 9.05 10.08 7.09
N SER A 17 10.38 10.22 7.05
CA SER A 17 11.02 11.26 6.26
C SER A 17 11.14 10.88 4.78
N GLU A 18 11.44 11.85 3.91
CA GLU A 18 11.70 11.55 2.50
C GLU A 18 12.86 10.56 2.32
N SER A 19 13.92 10.65 3.12
CA SER A 19 15.05 9.72 3.05
C SER A 19 14.67 8.30 3.49
N ASP A 20 13.72 8.16 4.43
CA ASP A 20 13.15 6.85 4.77
C ASP A 20 12.41 6.24 3.58
N LEU A 21 11.64 7.05 2.86
CA LEU A 21 10.87 6.62 1.70
C LEU A 21 11.75 6.18 0.52
N GLN A 22 12.97 6.72 0.41
CA GLN A 22 13.96 6.35 -0.61
C GLN A 22 14.76 5.07 -0.29
N LYS A 23 14.59 4.48 0.92
CA LYS A 23 15.25 3.22 1.27
C LYS A 23 14.90 2.13 0.26
N GLN A 24 15.92 1.44 -0.24
CA GLN A 24 15.76 0.36 -1.20
C GLN A 24 15.51 -0.99 -0.50
N GLY A 25 14.73 -1.83 -1.16
CA GLY A 25 14.51 -3.21 -0.77
C GLY A 25 13.99 -4.03 -1.94
N ARG A 26 13.72 -5.32 -1.71
CA ARG A 26 13.17 -6.21 -2.73
C ARG A 26 11.76 -6.65 -2.33
N HIS A 27 10.76 -6.20 -3.10
CA HIS A 27 9.37 -6.63 -2.93
C HIS A 27 9.12 -7.91 -3.76
N PRO A 28 8.36 -8.90 -3.26
CA PRO A 28 8.12 -10.15 -3.98
C PRO A 28 7.52 -9.97 -5.38
N PHE A 29 6.63 -9.00 -5.56
CA PHE A 29 6.00 -8.71 -6.86
C PHE A 29 6.70 -7.63 -7.69
N LEU A 30 7.28 -6.60 -7.04
CA LEU A 30 7.84 -5.44 -7.76
C LEU A 30 9.33 -5.58 -8.07
N GLY A 31 10.00 -6.57 -7.47
CA GLY A 31 11.46 -6.69 -7.54
C GLY A 31 12.16 -5.61 -6.70
N PRO A 32 13.39 -5.21 -7.07
CA PRO A 32 14.10 -4.10 -6.43
C PRO A 32 13.33 -2.79 -6.59
N THR A 33 12.99 -2.15 -5.47
CA THR A 33 12.19 -0.91 -5.44
C THR A 33 12.41 -0.14 -4.15
N THR A 34 11.76 1.02 -3.99
CA THR A 34 11.85 1.85 -2.78
C THR A 34 10.71 1.55 -1.80
N LEU A 35 10.89 1.92 -0.54
CA LEU A 35 9.83 1.85 0.48
C LEU A 35 8.58 2.64 0.05
N ALA A 36 8.76 3.80 -0.60
CA ALA A 36 7.66 4.60 -1.14
C ALA A 36 6.77 3.81 -2.11
N GLU A 37 7.38 3.06 -3.04
CA GLU A 37 6.64 2.26 -4.01
C GLU A 37 5.94 1.06 -3.35
N MET A 38 6.56 0.44 -2.34
CA MET A 38 5.92 -0.61 -1.56
C MET A 38 4.68 -0.10 -0.81
N ILE A 39 4.77 1.07 -0.16
CA ILE A 39 3.64 1.70 0.53
C ILE A 39 2.52 2.05 -0.46
N LYS A 40 2.87 2.64 -1.61
CA LYS A 40 1.92 2.94 -2.70
C LYS A 40 1.21 1.69 -3.21
N MET A 41 1.90 0.55 -3.20
CA MET A 41 1.34 -0.73 -3.63
C MET A 41 0.20 -1.21 -2.75
N VAL A 42 0.22 -0.93 -1.44
CA VAL A 42 -0.91 -1.26 -0.55
C VAL A 42 -2.19 -0.56 -1.01
N TYR A 43 -2.09 0.71 -1.39
CA TYR A 43 -3.24 1.45 -1.92
C TYR A 43 -3.74 0.86 -3.25
N ARG A 44 -2.84 0.60 -4.19
CA ARG A 44 -3.20 0.01 -5.49
C ARG A 44 -3.85 -1.36 -5.33
N HIS A 45 -3.34 -2.19 -4.42
CA HIS A 45 -3.87 -3.50 -4.11
C HIS A 45 -5.32 -3.43 -3.60
N ASN A 46 -5.60 -2.49 -2.69
CA ASN A 46 -6.95 -2.25 -2.21
C ASN A 46 -7.91 -1.82 -3.34
N GLN A 47 -7.46 -0.97 -4.27
CA GLN A 47 -8.28 -0.56 -5.42
C GLN A 47 -8.57 -1.73 -6.37
N ILE A 48 -7.60 -2.61 -6.60
CA ILE A 48 -7.78 -3.81 -7.42
C ILE A 48 -8.88 -4.69 -6.81
N HIS A 49 -8.77 -5.00 -5.52
CA HIS A 49 -9.79 -5.80 -4.83
C HIS A 49 -11.15 -5.12 -4.78
N TYR A 50 -11.19 -3.79 -4.58
CA TYR A 50 -12.44 -3.05 -4.60
C TYR A 50 -13.12 -3.13 -5.98
N ARG A 51 -12.36 -2.98 -7.06
CA ARG A 51 -12.86 -3.17 -8.43
C ARG A 51 -13.37 -4.60 -8.65
N ASP A 52 -12.66 -5.60 -8.15
CA ASP A 52 -13.06 -7.00 -8.31
C ASP A 52 -14.37 -7.29 -7.55
N LEU A 53 -14.56 -6.70 -6.36
CA LEU A 53 -15.83 -6.77 -5.63
C LEU A 53 -16.98 -6.12 -6.41
N ARG A 54 -16.77 -4.93 -7.00
CA ARG A 54 -17.81 -4.28 -7.82
C ARG A 54 -18.29 -5.15 -8.97
N LYS A 55 -17.35 -5.79 -9.68
CA LYS A 55 -17.68 -6.72 -10.77
C LYS A 55 -18.55 -7.89 -10.31
N VAL A 56 -18.30 -8.41 -9.10
CA VAL A 56 -19.09 -9.52 -8.54
C VAL A 56 -20.46 -9.06 -8.06
N LEU A 57 -20.56 -7.83 -7.55
CA LEU A 57 -21.81 -7.25 -7.05
C LEU A 57 -22.73 -6.70 -8.17
N GLY A 58 -22.24 -6.60 -9.41
CA GLY A 58 -23.02 -6.15 -10.56
C GLY A 58 -23.07 -4.63 -10.76
N ASP A 59 -22.15 -3.89 -10.11
CA ASP A 59 -21.98 -2.43 -10.20
C ASP A 59 -20.86 -1.97 -11.15
#